data_AF-A0A1E3R9M9-F1
#
_entry.id   AF-A0A1E3R9M9-F1
#
_cell.length_a   1.000
_cell.length_b   1.000
_cell.length_c   1.000
_cell.angle_alpha   90.00
_cell.angle_beta   90.00
_cell.angle_gamma   90.00
#
_symmetry.space_group_name_H-M   'P 1'
#
loop_
_entity.id
_entity.type
_entity.pdbx_description
1 polymer ?
#
loop_
_entity_poly.entity_id
_entity_poly.type
_entity_poly.pdbx_seq_one_letter_code
_entity_poly.pdbx_strand_id
1 'polypeptide(L)'
;MVRRAGKRAKTATSARHTVDVRTAGPIDLAAIGGSAAQHRGFDDPIWQPINGISLQDYARLAREAQARGIVDQAGMIGIAEERGWSSAETKAALDGWLVRIGQSMEVGQQFRMFLGF
;
A
#
# COMPACT_ATOMS: atom_id res chain seq x y z
N MET A 1 -9.89 -67.82 11.18
CA MET A 1 -10.51 -67.71 12.53
C MET A 1 -9.74 -66.64 13.30
N VAL A 2 -10.40 -65.94 14.22
CA VAL A 2 -9.98 -64.77 15.04
C VAL A 2 -10.26 -63.37 14.44
N ARG A 3 -11.00 -62.64 15.27
CA ARG A 3 -11.61 -61.30 15.16
C ARG A 3 -11.02 -60.44 16.29
N ARG A 4 -11.03 -59.09 16.11
CA ARG A 4 -11.30 -57.98 17.07
C ARG A 4 -10.40 -56.77 16.77
N ALA A 5 -10.96 -55.66 16.28
CA ALA A 5 -11.51 -54.49 17.02
C ALA A 5 -10.40 -53.46 17.35
N GLY A 6 -10.46 -52.16 17.04
CA GLY A 6 -11.42 -51.33 16.33
C GLY A 6 -10.95 -49.86 16.42
N LYS A 7 -11.45 -48.97 15.56
CA LYS A 7 -11.62 -47.53 15.88
C LYS A 7 -12.54 -46.85 14.87
N ARG A 8 -13.78 -46.67 15.33
CA ARG A 8 -14.72 -45.56 15.12
C ARG A 8 -14.47 -44.57 13.96
N ALA A 9 -15.49 -44.49 13.11
CA ALA A 9 -15.80 -43.44 12.14
C ALA A 9 -15.93 -42.04 12.76
N LYS A 10 -15.57 -41.00 11.97
CA LYS A 10 -16.12 -39.63 11.94
C LYS A 10 -15.87 -39.08 10.53
N THR A 11 -16.81 -39.15 9.58
CA THR A 11 -17.82 -38.13 9.21
C THR A 11 -17.34 -36.69 9.05
N ALA A 12 -17.83 -36.08 7.96
CA ALA A 12 -18.03 -34.65 7.65
C ALA A 12 -16.78 -33.88 7.21
N THR A 13 -16.65 -33.50 5.93
CA THR A 13 -17.38 -32.44 5.20
C THR A 13 -17.16 -31.04 5.80
N SER A 14 -16.71 -30.13 4.93
CA SER A 14 -16.68 -28.67 5.06
C SER A 14 -15.92 -28.09 6.25
N ALA A 15 -14.65 -27.76 6.03
CA ALA A 15 -14.00 -26.67 6.76
C ALA A 15 -14.64 -25.33 6.34
N ARG A 16 -15.74 -24.99 7.00
CA ARG A 16 -16.31 -23.65 7.07
C ARG A 16 -15.46 -22.87 8.07
N HIS A 17 -14.64 -21.94 7.61
CA HIS A 17 -13.98 -20.96 8.48
C HIS A 17 -15.05 -20.03 9.07
N THR A 18 -15.46 -20.27 10.31
CA THR A 18 -16.11 -19.27 11.15
C THR A 18 -15.04 -18.59 11.99
N VAL A 19 -14.71 -17.35 11.63
CA VAL A 19 -13.83 -16.49 12.44
C VAL A 19 -14.67 -15.93 13.59
N ASP A 20 -14.30 -16.27 14.82
CA ASP A 20 -14.88 -15.71 16.04
C ASP A 20 -14.32 -14.30 16.27
N VAL A 21 -15.19 -13.29 16.29
CA VAL A 21 -14.85 -11.87 16.49
C VAL A 21 -15.14 -11.48 17.93
N ARG A 22 -14.30 -11.91 18.88
CA ARG A 22 -14.45 -11.45 20.27
C ARG A 22 -13.18 -11.61 21.11
N THR A 23 -12.17 -10.79 20.83
CA THR A 23 -11.23 -10.24 21.82
C THR A 23 -10.50 -9.06 21.14
N ALA A 24 -11.11 -7.87 21.21
CA ALA A 24 -10.46 -6.64 20.81
C ALA A 24 -9.50 -6.20 21.94
N GLY A 25 -8.27 -6.71 21.91
CA GLY A 25 -7.12 -5.96 22.43
C GLY A 25 -6.72 -4.88 21.42
N PRO A 26 -5.89 -3.88 21.79
CA PRO A 26 -5.35 -2.95 20.81
C PRO A 26 -4.64 -3.79 19.74
N ILE A 27 -5.11 -3.67 18.50
CA ILE A 27 -4.49 -4.34 17.35
C ILE A 27 -3.08 -3.77 17.25
N ASP A 28 -2.10 -4.51 17.76
CA ASP A 28 -0.70 -4.25 17.42
C ASP A 28 -0.53 -4.65 15.95
N LEU A 29 -0.66 -3.65 15.09
CA LEU A 29 -0.64 -3.79 13.64
C LEU A 29 0.70 -4.33 13.11
N ALA A 30 1.72 -4.47 13.98
CA ALA A 30 3.03 -5.01 13.63
C ALA A 30 3.08 -6.55 13.57
N ALA A 31 2.06 -7.26 14.08
CA ALA A 31 2.13 -8.72 14.24
C ALA A 31 1.50 -9.55 13.10
N ILE A 32 0.83 -8.93 12.12
CA ILE A 32 -0.04 -9.63 11.13
C ILE A 32 0.51 -9.60 9.69
N GLY A 33 1.82 -9.43 9.52
CA GLY A 33 2.47 -9.45 8.21
C GLY A 33 3.89 -9.99 8.32
N GLY A 34 4.08 -11.25 7.96
CA GLY A 34 5.39 -11.89 7.94
C GLY A 34 6.38 -11.17 6.99
N SER A 35 7.66 -11.28 7.37
CA SER A 35 8.85 -10.65 6.79
C SER A 35 9.04 -9.21 7.23
N ALA A 36 10.13 -8.96 7.95
CA ALA A 36 10.58 -7.65 8.38
C ALA A 36 10.24 -6.61 7.30
N ALA A 37 9.50 -5.56 7.67
CA ALA A 37 9.64 -4.28 7.01
C ALA A 37 11.14 -4.02 6.97
N GLN A 38 11.78 -4.27 5.82
CA GLN A 38 13.21 -4.06 5.65
C GLN A 38 13.38 -2.58 5.94
N HIS A 39 13.90 -2.26 7.12
CA HIS A 39 14.05 -0.91 7.61
C HIS A 39 14.87 -0.16 6.58
N ARG A 40 14.15 0.56 5.73
CA ARG A 40 14.68 0.99 4.45
C ARG A 40 15.35 2.33 4.66
N GLY A 41 16.67 2.34 4.58
CA GLY A 41 17.45 3.56 4.72
C GLY A 41 16.94 4.66 3.78
N PHE A 42 17.11 5.92 4.17
CA PHE A 42 16.70 7.08 3.37
C PHE A 42 17.35 7.12 1.97
N ASP A 43 18.45 6.38 1.80
CA ASP A 43 19.20 6.23 0.54
C ASP A 43 18.62 5.18 -0.42
N ASP A 44 17.59 4.44 0.00
CA ASP A 44 17.05 3.36 -0.82
C ASP A 44 16.45 3.89 -2.13
N PRO A 45 16.68 3.17 -3.26
CA PRO A 45 16.18 3.59 -4.57
C PRO A 45 14.67 3.83 -4.63
N ILE A 46 13.88 3.28 -3.71
CA ILE A 46 12.44 3.57 -3.64
C ILE A 46 12.11 5.00 -3.24
N TRP A 47 13.01 5.68 -2.52
CA TRP A 47 12.85 7.06 -2.09
C TRP A 47 13.41 8.06 -3.10
N GLN A 48 14.22 7.58 -4.06
CA GLN A 48 14.78 8.43 -5.09
C GLN A 48 13.68 9.09 -5.95
N PRO A 49 13.82 10.38 -6.28
CA PRO A 49 12.87 11.07 -7.14
C PRO A 49 12.78 10.38 -8.50
N ILE A 50 11.57 10.30 -9.04
CA ILE A 50 11.31 9.75 -10.37
C ILE A 50 11.19 10.94 -11.32
N ASN A 51 12.06 11.04 -12.31
CA ASN A 51 12.10 12.17 -13.24
C ASN A 51 12.18 13.55 -12.54
N GLY A 52 12.91 13.61 -11.42
CA GLY A 52 13.03 14.83 -10.61
C GLY A 52 11.85 15.12 -9.68
N ILE A 53 10.79 14.30 -9.70
CA ILE A 53 9.63 14.45 -8.81
C ILE A 53 9.81 13.54 -7.59
N SER A 54 10.04 14.17 -6.44
CA SER A 54 10.13 13.49 -5.15
C SER A 54 8.75 13.02 -4.64
N LEU A 55 8.73 12.15 -3.63
CA LEU A 55 7.48 11.73 -2.99
C LEU A 55 6.73 12.93 -2.37
N GLN A 56 7.48 13.91 -1.83
CA GLN A 56 6.92 15.12 -1.26
C GLN A 56 6.29 16.02 -2.33
N ASP A 57 6.96 16.16 -3.49
CA ASP A 57 6.43 16.90 -4.64
C ASP A 57 5.17 16.24 -5.19
N TYR A 58 5.17 14.91 -5.29
CA TYR A 58 3.99 14.14 -5.67
C TYR A 58 2.83 14.35 -4.68
N ALA A 59 3.09 14.29 -3.37
CA ALA A 59 2.08 14.56 -2.35
C ALA A 59 1.56 16.01 -2.39
N ARG A 60 2.44 16.99 -2.65
CA ARG A 60 2.06 18.39 -2.84
C ARG A 60 1.14 18.56 -4.05
N LEU A 61 1.46 17.90 -5.16
CA LEU A 61 0.65 17.89 -6.37
C LEU A 61 -0.72 17.23 -6.09
N ALA A 62 -0.74 16.10 -5.40
CA ALA A 62 -1.98 15.41 -5.01
C ALA A 62 -2.87 16.26 -4.10
N ARG A 63 -2.29 16.97 -3.12
CA ARG A 63 -3.05 17.91 -2.27
C ARG A 63 -3.63 19.07 -3.06
N GLU A 64 -2.85 19.64 -3.97
CA GLU A 64 -3.35 20.73 -4.81
C GLU A 64 -4.46 20.27 -5.75
N ALA A 65 -4.31 19.09 -6.35
CA ALA A 65 -5.35 18.47 -7.15
C ALA A 65 -6.62 18.25 -6.33
N GLN A 66 -6.51 17.66 -5.12
CA GLN A 66 -7.63 17.46 -4.21
C GLN A 66 -8.31 18.78 -3.81
N ALA A 67 -7.53 19.83 -3.52
CA ALA A 67 -8.05 21.17 -3.21
C ALA A 67 -8.83 21.79 -4.38
N ARG A 68 -8.48 21.43 -5.62
CA ARG A 68 -9.18 21.83 -6.85
C ARG A 68 -10.30 20.86 -7.27
N GLY A 69 -10.57 19.81 -6.48
CA GLY A 69 -11.55 18.77 -6.83
C GLY A 69 -11.11 17.82 -7.94
N ILE A 70 -9.82 17.82 -8.27
CA ILE A 70 -9.21 16.98 -9.30
C ILE A 70 -8.67 15.71 -8.63
N VAL A 71 -9.20 14.56 -9.03
CA VAL A 71 -8.78 13.24 -8.54
C VAL A 71 -8.21 12.34 -9.64
N ASP A 72 -8.19 12.84 -10.88
CA ASP A 72 -7.70 12.11 -12.05
C ASP A 72 -6.25 12.44 -12.38
N GLN A 73 -5.54 11.46 -12.94
CA GLN A 73 -4.14 11.59 -13.32
C GLN A 73 -3.91 12.70 -14.36
N ALA A 74 -4.80 12.87 -15.34
CA ALA A 74 -4.66 13.91 -16.37
C ALA A 74 -4.79 15.32 -15.77
N GLY A 75 -5.70 15.49 -14.81
CA GLY A 75 -5.82 16.75 -14.10
C GLY A 75 -4.61 17.07 -13.22
N MET A 76 -4.02 16.06 -12.57
CA MET A 76 -2.75 16.23 -11.84
C MET A 76 -1.60 16.64 -12.77
N ILE A 77 -1.54 16.06 -13.97
CA ILE A 77 -0.55 16.43 -14.99
C ILE A 77 -0.74 17.88 -15.42
N GLY A 78 -1.99 18.33 -15.65
CA GLY A 78 -2.26 19.74 -15.97
C GLY A 78 -1.74 20.71 -14.91
N ILE A 79 -1.91 20.39 -13.61
CA ILE A 79 -1.36 21.21 -12.51
C ILE A 79 0.18 21.20 -12.51
N ALA A 80 0.79 20.07 -12.88
CA ALA A 80 2.23 19.97 -13.01
C ALA A 80 2.77 20.82 -14.18
N GLU A 81 2.05 20.88 -15.29
CA GLU A 81 2.37 21.75 -16.43
C GLU A 81 2.29 23.23 -16.05
N GLU A 82 1.30 23.63 -15.24
CA GLU A 82 1.22 25.00 -14.68
C GLU A 82 2.45 25.35 -13.83
N ARG A 83 3.12 24.35 -13.25
CA ARG A 83 4.36 24.49 -12.47
C ARG A 83 5.62 24.43 -13.34
N GLY A 84 5.47 24.23 -14.65
CA GLY A 84 6.58 24.10 -15.62
C GLY A 84 7.18 22.70 -15.70
N TRP A 85 6.53 21.67 -15.14
CA TRP A 85 6.98 20.28 -15.30
C TRP A 85 6.51 19.71 -16.64
N SER A 86 7.31 18.81 -17.22
CA SER A 86 6.93 18.11 -18.44
C SER A 86 5.79 17.13 -18.15
N SER A 87 4.75 17.17 -18.99
CA SER A 87 3.64 16.21 -18.96
C SER A 87 4.10 14.75 -18.96
N ALA A 88 5.05 14.41 -19.83
CA ALA A 88 5.54 13.05 -19.98
C ALA A 88 6.32 12.60 -18.74
N GLU A 89 7.22 13.46 -18.25
CA GLU A 89 8.03 13.18 -17.07
C GLU A 89 7.15 13.05 -15.82
N THR A 90 6.15 13.93 -15.69
CA THR A 90 5.16 13.90 -14.62
C THR A 90 4.36 12.62 -14.67
N LYS A 91 3.81 12.24 -15.83
CA LYS A 91 3.05 11.00 -15.96
C LYS A 91 3.87 9.78 -15.53
N ALA A 92 5.11 9.67 -15.98
CA ALA A 92 6.01 8.58 -15.63
C ALA A 92 6.38 8.60 -14.14
N ALA A 93 6.53 9.77 -13.52
CA ALA A 93 6.72 9.89 -12.08
C ALA A 93 5.49 9.45 -11.28
N LEU A 94 4.29 9.90 -11.68
CA LEU A 94 3.02 9.51 -11.05
C LEU A 94 2.85 7.99 -11.10
N ASP A 95 3.07 7.39 -12.27
CA ASP A 95 2.97 5.93 -12.47
C ASP A 95 4.00 5.17 -11.62
N GLY A 96 5.26 5.61 -11.64
CA GLY A 96 6.32 5.01 -10.83
C GLY A 96 6.06 5.11 -9.32
N TRP A 97 5.54 6.24 -8.83
CA TRP A 97 5.17 6.40 -7.43
C TRP A 97 3.98 5.51 -7.05
N LEU A 98 2.96 5.38 -7.93
CA LEU A 98 1.85 4.45 -7.70
C LEU A 98 2.32 2.99 -7.60
N VAL A 99 3.24 2.56 -8.46
CA VAL A 99 3.86 1.22 -8.39
C VAL A 99 4.59 1.05 -7.06
N ARG A 100 5.41 2.03 -6.64
CA ARG A 100 6.16 1.98 -5.37
C ARG A 100 5.24 1.94 -4.14
N ILE A 101 4.15 2.71 -4.15
CA ILE A 101 3.15 2.69 -3.08
C ILE A 101 2.45 1.33 -3.01
N GLY A 102 2.13 0.73 -4.16
CA GLY A 102 1.53 -0.62 -4.21
C GLY A 102 2.48 -1.73 -3.76
N GLN A 103 3.79 -1.57 -4.00
CA GLN A 103 4.82 -2.52 -3.62
C GLN A 103 5.35 -2.33 -2.19
N SER A 104 5.14 -1.16 -1.58
CA SER A 104 5.71 -0.82 -0.28
C SER A 104 4.76 -0.01 0.58
N MET A 105 4.29 -0.66 1.65
CA MET A 105 3.43 -0.05 2.65
C MET A 105 4.06 1.19 3.31
N GLU A 106 5.38 1.22 3.50
CA GLU A 106 6.10 2.37 4.07
C GLU A 106 6.01 3.61 3.16
N VAL A 107 6.17 3.45 1.84
CA VAL A 107 6.02 4.56 0.88
C VAL A 107 4.59 5.10 0.93
N GLY A 108 3.60 4.21 1.01
CA GLY A 108 2.20 4.61 1.18
C GLY A 108 1.92 5.32 2.51
N GLN A 109 2.57 4.91 3.62
CA GLN A 109 2.46 5.60 4.90
C GLN A 109 3.12 6.98 4.86
N GLN A 110 4.34 7.07 4.32
CA GLN A 110 5.06 8.32 4.13
C GLN A 110 4.28 9.30 3.24
N PHE A 111 3.68 8.81 2.15
CA PHE A 111 2.81 9.61 1.30
C PHE A 111 1.63 10.20 2.08
N ARG A 112 0.94 9.39 2.90
CA ARG A 112 -0.17 9.85 3.75
C ARG A 112 0.27 10.89 4.78
N MET A 113 1.46 10.72 5.38
CA MET A 113 2.02 11.73 6.28
C MET A 113 2.28 13.06 5.56
N PHE A 114 2.77 13.03 4.31
CA PHE A 114 2.90 14.26 3.50
C PHE A 114 1.57 14.89 3.08
N LEU A 115 0.50 14.09 2.96
CA LEU A 115 -0.85 14.60 2.77
C LEU A 115 -1.44 15.22 4.04
N GLY A 116 -0.90 14.89 5.22
CA GLY A 116 -1.34 15.41 6.53
C GLY A 116 -2.36 14.51 7.25
N PHE A 117 -2.33 13.20 6.99
CA PHE A 117 -3.11 12.19 7.72
C PHE A 117 -2.29 11.52 8.82
#